data_AF-A0AAW8DUA4-F1
#
_entry.id   AF-A0AAW8DUA4-F1
#
_cell.length_a   1.000
_cell.length_b   1.000
_cell.length_c   1.000
_cell.angle_alpha   90.00
_cell.angle_beta   90.00
_cell.angle_gamma   90.00
#
_symmetry.space_group_name_H-M   'P 1'
#
loop_
_entity.id
_entity.type
_entity.pdbx_description
1 polymer ?
#
loop_
_entity_poly.entity_id
_entity_poly.type
_entity_poly.pdbx_seq_one_letter_code
_entity_poly.pdbx_strand_id
1 'polypeptide(L)' 'MSFEQIKAQFGRSFQRGDRVVCEGRVGTITGITYPHVRVRFDGQQISVPCDPRELQLYVPH' A
#
# COMPACT_ATOMS: atom_id res chain seq x y z
N MET A 1 6.51 8.43 -11.03
CA MET A 1 6.70 7.29 -10.11
C MET A 1 5.54 6.32 -10.33
N SER A 2 5.80 5.07 -10.67
CA SER A 2 4.76 4.05 -11.00
C SER A 2 4.83 2.84 -10.07
N PHE A 3 3.74 2.06 -10.01
CA PHE A 3 3.70 0.81 -9.24
C PHE A 3 4.67 -0.24 -9.81
N GLU A 4 5.06 -0.11 -11.07
CA GLU A 4 6.05 -0.98 -11.69
C GLU A 4 7.43 -0.85 -11.04
N GLN A 5 7.82 0.35 -10.60
CA GLN A 5 9.08 0.55 -9.87
C GLN A 5 9.04 -0.15 -8.50
N ILE A 6 7.90 -0.08 -7.81
CA ILE A 6 7.69 -0.81 -6.56
C ILE A 6 7.76 -2.33 -6.80
N LYS A 7 7.14 -2.82 -7.87
CA LYS A 7 7.21 -4.25 -8.24
C LYS A 7 8.64 -4.68 -8.57
N ALA A 8 9.38 -3.89 -9.34
CA ALA A 8 10.75 -4.20 -9.73
C ALA A 8 11.70 -4.26 -8.52
N GLN A 9 11.53 -3.37 -7.54
CA GLN A 9 12.42 -3.30 -6.38
C GLN A 9 12.01 -4.22 -5.22
N PHE A 10 10.71 -4.37 -4.96
CA PHE A 10 10.18 -5.06 -3.78
C PHE A 10 9.50 -6.39 -4.10
N GLY A 11 9.32 -6.73 -5.39
CA GLY A 11 8.64 -7.95 -5.83
C GLY A 11 7.14 -7.97 -5.55
N ARG A 12 6.56 -6.85 -5.09
CA ARG A 12 5.15 -6.72 -4.75
C ARG A 12 4.40 -5.93 -5.82
N SER A 13 3.31 -6.52 -6.31
CA SER A 13 2.42 -5.84 -7.25
C SER A 13 1.29 -5.18 -6.47
N PHE A 14 1.20 -3.86 -6.58
CA PHE A 14 0.18 -3.04 -5.96
C PHE A 14 -0.51 -2.17 -7.01
N GLN A 15 -1.74 -1.79 -6.72
CA GLN A 15 -2.52 -0.88 -7.54
C GLN A 15 -3.26 0.11 -6.64
N ARG A 16 -3.58 1.29 -7.18
CA ARG A 16 -4.43 2.24 -6.47
C ARG A 16 -5.82 1.65 -6.31
N GLY A 17 -6.35 1.67 -5.10
CA GLY A 17 -7.62 1.04 -4.74
C GLY A 17 -7.48 -0.33 -4.09
N ASP A 18 -6.32 -0.98 -4.18
CA ASP A 18 -6.08 -2.24 -3.46
C ASP A 18 -6.28 -2.05 -1.96
N ARG A 19 -6.91 -3.05 -1.34
CA ARG A 19 -7.01 -3.16 0.12
C ARG A 19 -5.77 -3.85 0.65
N VAL A 20 -5.19 -3.30 1.71
CA VAL A 20 -3.97 -3.81 2.31
C VAL A 20 -4.05 -3.81 3.82
N VAL A 21 -3.27 -4.69 4.45
CA VAL A 21 -2.97 -4.67 5.88
C VAL A 21 -1.51 -4.28 6.07
N CYS A 22 -1.27 -3.39 7.04
CA CYS A 22 0.04 -3.01 7.55
C CYS A 22 -0.02 -3.08 9.07
N GLU A 23 0.80 -3.92 9.71
CA GLU A 23 0.85 -4.05 11.17
C GLU A 23 -0.54 -4.26 11.83
N GLY A 24 -1.40 -5.07 11.21
CA GLY A 24 -2.76 -5.35 11.70
C GLY A 24 -3.80 -4.25 11.40
N ARG A 25 -3.43 -3.15 10.74
CA ARG A 25 -4.33 -2.07 10.34
C ARG A 25 -4.70 -2.22 8.87
N VAL A 26 -6.01 -2.22 8.58
CA VAL A 26 -6.51 -2.28 7.20
C VAL A 26 -6.60 -0.88 6.59
N GLY A 27 -6.25 -0.76 5.32
CA GLY A 27 -6.35 0.48 4.57
C GLY A 27 -6.46 0.27 3.06
N THR A 28 -6.52 1.37 2.34
CA THR A 28 -6.56 1.39 0.87
C THR A 28 -5.33 2.10 0.32
N ILE A 29 -4.72 1.53 -0.72
CA ILE A 29 -3.65 2.19 -1.47
C ILE A 29 -4.22 3.40 -2.22
N THR A 30 -3.70 4.59 -1.91
CA THR A 30 -4.10 5.84 -2.57
C THR A 30 -3.12 6.28 -3.65
N GLY A 31 -1.89 5.78 -3.61
CA GLY A 31 -0.85 6.13 -4.59
C GLY A 31 0.54 5.69 -4.13
N ILE A 32 1.55 6.37 -4.65
CA ILE A 32 2.97 6.03 -4.42
C ILE A 32 3.75 7.31 -4.12
N THR A 33 4.69 7.21 -3.22
CA THR A 33 5.76 8.18 -3.03
C THR A 33 7.05 7.40 -2.88
N TYR A 34 7.63 6.96 -4.01
CA TYR A 34 8.77 6.04 -4.05
C TYR A 34 9.86 6.46 -3.04
N PRO A 35 10.40 5.53 -2.23
CA PRO A 35 10.19 4.08 -2.28
C PRO A 35 8.92 3.57 -1.59
N HIS A 36 8.09 4.46 -1.04
CA HIS A 36 6.91 4.08 -0.24
C HIS A 36 5.62 3.99 -1.05
N VAL A 37 4.68 3.20 -0.54
CA VAL A 37 3.30 3.16 -1.00
C VAL A 37 2.45 3.99 -0.05
N ARG A 38 1.57 4.84 -0.60
CA ARG A 38 0.66 5.65 0.20
C ARG A 38 -0.59 4.84 0.53
N VAL A 39 -0.87 4.68 1.81
CA VAL A 39 -2.04 3.96 2.32
C VAL A 39 -2.88 4.90 3.17
N ARG A 40 -4.17 4.97 2.89
CA ARG A 40 -5.16 5.59 3.80
C ARG A 40 -5.79 4.48 4.61
N PHE A 41 -5.45 4.42 5.89
CA PHE A 41 -6.04 3.47 6.83
C PHE A 41 -7.51 3.80 7.10
N ASP A 42 -8.29 2.77 7.43
CA ASP A 42 -9.70 2.95 7.77
C ASP A 42 -9.85 3.87 8.99
N GLY A 43 -10.83 4.77 8.92
CA GLY A 43 -11.04 5.81 9.93
C GLY A 43 -10.05 6.98 9.87
N GLN A 44 -9.06 6.96 8.98
CA GLN A 44 -8.14 8.09 8.76
C GLN A 44 -8.50 8.90 7.52
N GLN A 45 -8.37 10.23 7.61
CA GLN A 45 -8.62 11.13 6.48
C GLN A 45 -7.39 11.27 5.54
N ILE A 46 -6.19 11.09 6.08
CA ILE A 46 -4.94 11.26 5.36
C ILE A 46 -4.29 9.92 5.02
N SER A 47 -3.50 9.90 3.94
CA SER A 47 -2.68 8.74 3.58
C SER A 47 -1.27 8.87 4.14
N VAL A 48 -0.77 7.80 4.76
CA VAL A 48 0.60 7.71 5.26
C VAL A 48 1.47 6.93 4.28
N PRO A 49 2.78 7.22 4.21
CA PRO A 49 3.73 6.35 3.50
C PRO A 49 3.99 5.08 4.31
N CYS A 50 3.93 3.92 3.65
CA CYS A 50 4.25 2.61 4.23
C CYS A 50 5.37 1.94 3.41
N ASP A 51 6.20 1.12 4.07
CA ASP A 51 7.17 0.28 3.38
C ASP A 51 6.43 -0.80 2.56
N PRO A 52 6.71 -0.94 1.26
CA PRO A 52 6.09 -1.97 0.43
C PRO A 52 6.22 -3.41 0.96
N ARG A 53 7.23 -3.70 1.78
CA ARG A 53 7.50 -5.02 2.37
C ARG A 53 6.58 -5.34 3.55
N GLU A 54 6.08 -4.32 4.23
CA GLU A 54 5.17 -4.43 5.39
C GLU A 54 3.71 -4.56 4.94
N LEU A 55 3.42 -4.24 3.68
CA LEU A 55 2.09 -4.31 3.10
C LEU A 55 1.75 -5.72 2.61
N GLN A 56 0.55 -6.17 2.99
CA GLN A 56 -0.06 -7.42 2.51
C GLN A 56 -1.41 -7.11 1.89
N LEU A 57 -1.72 -7.71 0.74
CA LEU A 57 -3.05 -7.58 0.13
C LEU A 57 -4.10 -8.17 1.07
N TYR A 58 -5.12 -7.37 1.36
CA TYR A 58 -6.25 -7.78 2.19
C TYR A 58 -7.33 -8.36 1.30
N VAL A 59 -7.54 -9.68 1.40
CA VAL A 59 -8.65 -10.38 0.74
C VAL A 59 -9.67 -10.72 1.84
N PRO A 60 -10.88 -10.12 1.83
CA PRO A 60 -11.92 -10.51 2.77
C PRO A 60 -12.37 -11.95 2.48
N HIS A 61 -12.44 -12.77 3.52
CA HIS A 61 -13.03 -14.11 3.49
C HIS A 61 -14.55 -14.05 3.63
#